data_AF-A0A1I1EPC1-F1
#
_entry.id   AF-A0A1I1EPC1-F1
#
_cell.length_a   1.000
_cell.length_b   1.000
_cell.length_c   1.000
_cell.angle_alpha   90.00
_cell.angle_beta   90.00
_cell.angle_gamma   90.00
#
_symmetry.space_group_name_H-M   'P 1'
#
loop_
_entity.id
_entity.type
_entity.pdbx_description
1 polymer ?
#
loop_
_entity_poly.entity_id
_entity_poly.type
_entity_poly.pdbx_seq_one_letter_code
_entity_poly.pdbx_strand_id
1 'polypeptide(L)'
;MCGGKGTRLESRHEKPLHPIAGEPMIDRVVAALAESEIETIHAAVSPNAPGTRAHLEDDDRARTVETPGDGYVADLLAALETPEVSAPVLSVAADLPLLAPGAVDRVLAVHEGDGSLTVPVPVALKRRLGVGVDSRLEAAPHLAPTGVNGVGDADSDSNSTSTSNTNSNQNDTMHVSYDPRLAVNVNRLEDARVAESLLEEGFDREVR
;
A
#
# COMPACT_ATOMS: atom_id res chain seq x y z
N MET A 1 -3.96 -0.35 4.52
CA MET A 1 -4.23 -1.76 4.89
C MET A 1 -3.34 -2.18 6.07
N CYS A 2 -3.94 -2.41 7.24
CA CYS A 2 -3.23 -2.49 8.53
C CYS A 2 -3.42 -3.83 9.28
N GLY A 3 -4.03 -4.86 8.68
CA GLY A 3 -4.37 -6.11 9.37
C GLY A 3 -3.24 -7.16 9.54
N GLY A 4 -1.98 -6.80 9.31
CA GLY A 4 -0.88 -7.76 9.23
C GLY A 4 -0.37 -8.28 10.58
N LYS A 5 -0.46 -9.60 10.82
CA LYS A 5 0.06 -10.23 12.07
C LYS A 5 1.58 -10.19 12.24
N GLY A 6 2.35 -10.12 11.15
CA GLY A 6 3.82 -10.02 11.23
C GLY A 6 4.55 -11.29 11.63
N THR A 7 3.97 -12.46 11.39
CA THR A 7 4.52 -13.76 11.82
C THR A 7 5.95 -14.05 11.33
N ARG A 8 6.41 -13.41 10.25
CA ARG A 8 7.75 -13.55 9.67
C ARG A 8 8.78 -12.54 10.18
N LEU A 9 8.36 -11.52 10.93
CA LEU A 9 9.25 -10.48 11.49
C LEU A 9 9.89 -10.89 12.81
N GLU A 10 9.53 -12.05 13.38
CA GLU A 10 10.01 -12.53 14.69
C GLU A 10 9.92 -11.44 15.78
N SER A 11 8.91 -10.58 15.65
CA SER A 11 8.72 -9.37 16.44
C SER A 11 7.65 -9.62 17.51
N ARG A 12 7.82 -9.01 18.69
CA ARG A 12 6.77 -8.94 19.72
C ARG A 12 5.64 -7.96 19.35
N HIS A 13 5.91 -7.09 18.38
CA HIS A 13 4.96 -6.12 17.85
C HIS A 13 4.23 -6.71 16.65
N GLU A 14 2.96 -6.36 16.51
CA GLU A 14 2.21 -6.53 15.26
C GLU A 14 2.97 -5.89 14.10
N LYS A 15 2.77 -6.38 12.87
CA LYS A 15 3.58 -5.95 11.72
C LYS A 15 3.61 -4.43 11.53
N PRO A 16 2.46 -3.72 11.47
CA PRO A 16 2.47 -2.28 11.24
C PRO A 16 3.16 -1.50 12.35
N LEU A 17 3.16 -2.05 13.58
CA LEU A 17 3.81 -1.47 14.75
C LEU A 17 5.28 -1.88 14.93
N HIS A 18 5.82 -2.72 14.04
CA HIS A 18 7.24 -3.04 14.10
C HIS A 18 8.05 -1.76 13.85
N PRO A 19 9.01 -1.43 14.73
CA PRO A 19 9.78 -0.22 14.57
C PRO A 19 10.83 -0.40 13.48
N ILE A 20 10.98 0.62 12.65
CA ILE A 20 12.14 0.82 11.77
C ILE A 20 12.83 2.06 12.31
N ALA A 21 14.13 2.03 12.59
CA ALA A 21 14.87 3.18 13.12
C ALA A 21 14.15 3.90 14.29
N GLY A 22 13.50 3.14 15.17
CA GLY A 22 12.83 3.64 16.38
C GLY A 22 11.36 4.10 16.24
N GLU A 23 10.81 4.17 15.03
CA GLU A 23 9.42 4.60 14.80
C GLU A 23 8.61 3.46 14.14
N PRO A 24 7.32 3.28 14.47
CA PRO A 24 6.45 2.29 13.82
C PRO A 24 6.38 2.47 12.29
N MET A 25 6.31 1.37 11.54
CA MET A 25 6.14 1.45 10.08
C MET A 25 4.86 2.18 9.68
N ILE A 26 3.77 1.94 10.41
CA ILE A 26 2.49 2.57 10.13
C ILE A 26 2.55 4.09 10.27
N ASP A 27 3.27 4.60 11.28
CA ASP A 27 3.39 6.04 11.52
C ASP A 27 4.09 6.74 10.36
N ARG A 28 5.12 6.10 9.80
CA ARG A 28 5.79 6.59 8.59
C ARG A 28 4.89 6.61 7.37
N VAL A 29 4.12 5.55 7.17
CA VAL A 29 3.16 5.47 6.05
C VAL A 29 2.09 6.55 6.20
N VAL A 30 1.52 6.72 7.40
CA VAL A 30 0.53 7.79 7.68
C VAL A 30 1.13 9.17 7.48
N ALA A 31 2.36 9.41 7.94
CA ALA A 31 3.06 10.69 7.72
C ALA A 31 3.25 10.98 6.22
N ALA A 32 3.74 10.01 5.45
CA ALA A 32 3.93 10.16 4.02
C ALA A 32 2.62 10.43 3.26
N LEU A 33 1.52 9.79 3.67
CA LEU A 33 0.20 10.05 3.09
C LEU A 33 -0.33 11.44 3.49
N ALA A 34 -0.16 11.84 4.75
CA ALA A 34 -0.64 13.13 5.26
C ALA A 34 0.11 14.33 4.66
N GLU A 35 1.35 14.11 4.22
CA GLU A 35 2.18 15.11 3.54
C GLU A 35 2.06 15.06 2.00
N SER A 36 1.29 14.12 1.45
CA SER A 36 1.01 13.96 0.01
C SER A 36 -0.29 14.65 -0.42
N GLU A 37 -0.67 14.53 -1.69
CA GLU A 37 -1.95 15.04 -2.21
C GLU A 37 -3.19 14.21 -1.80
N ILE A 38 -3.06 13.25 -0.88
CA ILE A 38 -4.18 12.48 -0.33
C ILE A 38 -5.07 13.36 0.56
N GLU A 39 -6.37 13.40 0.25
CA GLU A 39 -7.33 14.23 0.99
C GLU A 39 -7.75 13.63 2.33
N THR A 40 -7.98 12.32 2.39
CA THR A 40 -8.47 11.61 3.59
C THR A 40 -7.82 10.25 3.72
N ILE A 41 -7.30 9.94 4.91
CA ILE A 41 -6.65 8.66 5.20
C ILE A 41 -7.61 7.77 5.99
N HIS A 42 -7.92 6.61 5.42
CA HIS A 42 -8.64 5.55 6.10
C HIS A 42 -7.71 4.38 6.40
N ALA A 43 -7.54 4.06 7.68
CA ALA A 43 -6.76 2.92 8.12
C ALA A 43 -7.65 1.69 8.29
N ALA A 44 -7.62 0.80 7.29
CA ALA A 44 -8.29 -0.49 7.33
C ALA A 44 -7.63 -1.42 8.38
N VAL A 45 -8.21 -1.51 9.57
CA VAL A 45 -7.76 -2.30 10.72
C VAL A 45 -8.57 -3.57 10.87
N SER A 46 -8.01 -4.63 11.46
CA SER A 46 -8.74 -5.88 11.65
C SER A 46 -8.51 -6.51 13.03
N PRO A 47 -9.35 -7.46 13.47
CA PRO A 47 -9.16 -8.19 14.73
C PRO A 47 -7.80 -8.92 14.84
N ASN A 48 -7.08 -9.08 13.74
CA ASN A 48 -5.75 -9.67 13.69
C ASN A 48 -4.64 -8.76 14.21
N ALA A 49 -4.88 -7.45 14.32
CA ALA A 49 -3.93 -6.44 14.75
C ALA A 49 -4.57 -5.40 15.69
N PRO A 50 -5.10 -5.82 16.86
CA PRO A 50 -5.82 -4.92 17.78
C PRO A 50 -4.93 -3.82 18.38
N GLY A 51 -3.62 -4.04 18.56
CA GLY A 51 -2.70 -3.02 19.01
C GLY A 51 -2.53 -1.90 17.98
N THR A 52 -2.49 -2.26 16.70
CA THR A 52 -2.44 -1.32 15.58
C THR A 52 -3.71 -0.48 15.51
N ARG A 53 -4.88 -1.08 15.77
CA ARG A 53 -6.13 -0.31 15.90
C ARG A 53 -6.03 0.73 17.01
N ALA A 54 -5.72 0.30 18.24
CA ALA A 54 -5.64 1.21 19.38
C ALA A 54 -4.63 2.35 19.15
N HIS A 55 -3.48 2.04 18.54
CA HIS A 55 -2.47 3.03 18.19
C HIS A 55 -2.96 4.08 17.19
N LEU A 56 -3.75 3.66 16.19
CA LEU A 56 -4.27 4.56 15.16
C LEU A 56 -5.52 5.34 15.58
N GLU A 57 -6.28 4.85 16.57
CA GLU A 57 -7.40 5.60 17.16
C GLU A 57 -6.93 6.88 17.88
N ASP A 58 -5.66 6.92 18.31
CA ASP A 58 -5.02 8.08 18.93
C ASP A 58 -4.35 9.03 17.91
N ASP A 59 -4.39 8.73 16.60
CA ASP A 59 -3.77 9.54 15.54
C ASP A 59 -4.83 10.30 14.70
N ASP A 60 -4.93 11.61 14.92
CA ASP A 60 -5.90 12.50 14.24
C ASP A 60 -5.72 12.57 12.71
N ARG A 61 -4.60 12.07 12.16
CA ARG A 61 -4.35 12.08 10.70
C ARG A 61 -5.10 10.97 9.97
N ALA A 62 -5.53 9.91 10.65
CA ALA A 62 -6.14 8.74 10.03
C ALA A 62 -7.43 8.32 10.73
N ARG A 63 -8.43 7.90 9.95
CA ARG A 63 -9.69 7.35 10.46
C ARG A 63 -9.68 5.83 10.36
N THR A 64 -9.94 5.13 11.45
CA THR A 64 -9.99 3.66 11.42
C THR A 64 -11.26 3.15 10.75
N VAL A 65 -11.12 2.20 9.83
CA VAL A 65 -12.21 1.42 9.25
C VAL A 65 -11.98 -0.04 9.59
N GLU A 66 -12.95 -0.70 10.21
CA GLU A 66 -12.81 -2.10 10.61
C GLU A 66 -13.09 -3.05 9.44
N THR A 67 -12.21 -4.03 9.25
CA THR A 67 -12.35 -5.09 8.26
C THR A 67 -12.23 -6.48 8.91
N PRO A 68 -12.72 -7.55 8.27
CA PRO A 68 -12.72 -8.90 8.85
C PRO A 68 -11.32 -9.47 9.14
N GLY A 69 -10.31 -9.07 8.38
CA GLY A 69 -8.96 -9.62 8.45
C GLY A 69 -8.77 -10.91 7.64
N ASP A 70 -9.63 -11.17 6.66
CA ASP A 70 -9.65 -12.40 5.86
C ASP A 70 -8.70 -12.36 4.65
N GLY A 71 -7.86 -11.32 4.59
CA GLY A 71 -6.83 -11.14 3.57
C GLY A 71 -7.05 -9.86 2.75
N TYR A 72 -6.02 -9.48 2.01
CA TYR A 72 -5.94 -8.17 1.35
C TYR A 72 -7.18 -7.83 0.51
N VAL A 73 -7.61 -8.74 -0.38
CA VAL A 73 -8.72 -8.48 -1.30
C VAL A 73 -10.05 -8.35 -0.55
N ALA A 74 -10.32 -9.28 0.38
CA ALA A 74 -11.55 -9.25 1.18
C ALA A 74 -11.62 -7.98 2.06
N ASP A 75 -10.50 -7.60 2.68
CA ASP A 75 -10.41 -6.41 3.51
C ASP A 75 -10.55 -5.12 2.68
N LEU A 76 -9.98 -5.06 1.48
CA LEU A 76 -10.13 -3.91 0.60
C LEU A 76 -11.58 -3.72 0.16
N LEU A 77 -12.25 -4.81 -0.24
CA LEU A 77 -13.67 -4.76 -0.62
C LEU A 77 -14.54 -4.31 0.56
N ALA A 78 -14.34 -4.87 1.75
CA ALA A 78 -15.07 -4.47 2.96
C ALA A 78 -14.85 -2.98 3.30
N ALA A 79 -13.62 -2.47 3.13
CA ALA A 79 -13.33 -1.06 3.34
C ALA A 79 -14.03 -0.16 2.29
N LEU A 80 -14.10 -0.59 1.03
CA LEU A 80 -14.78 0.16 -0.04
C LEU A 80 -16.32 0.12 0.08
N GLU A 81 -16.88 -0.88 0.77
CA GLU A 81 -18.31 -0.95 1.07
C GLU A 81 -18.73 -0.03 2.24
N THR A 82 -17.76 0.57 2.93
CA THR A 82 -18.00 1.49 4.05
C THR A 82 -18.41 2.87 3.52
N PRO A 83 -19.54 3.47 3.98
CA PRO A 83 -20.06 4.73 3.45
C PRO A 83 -19.09 5.93 3.51
N GLU A 84 -18.13 5.90 4.42
CA GLU A 84 -17.12 6.93 4.63
C GLU A 84 -15.99 6.89 3.58
N VAL A 85 -15.87 5.78 2.83
CA VAL A 85 -14.84 5.57 1.82
C VAL A 85 -15.46 5.68 0.43
N SER A 86 -15.05 6.70 -0.33
CA SER A 86 -15.53 6.94 -1.69
C SER A 86 -14.39 6.89 -2.70
N ALA A 87 -14.65 6.31 -3.87
CA ALA A 87 -13.72 6.34 -5.00
C ALA A 87 -13.52 7.79 -5.52
N PRO A 88 -12.35 8.09 -6.13
CA PRO A 88 -11.19 7.20 -6.29
C PRO A 88 -10.42 6.96 -4.98
N VAL A 89 -9.96 5.73 -4.76
CA VAL A 89 -9.22 5.31 -3.56
C VAL A 89 -7.84 4.78 -3.96
N LEU A 90 -6.81 5.24 -3.24
CA LEU A 90 -5.49 4.60 -3.25
C LEU A 90 -5.35 3.69 -2.02
N SER A 91 -5.28 2.39 -2.27
CA SER A 91 -4.93 1.39 -1.25
C SER A 91 -3.42 1.34 -1.07
N VAL A 92 -2.95 1.39 0.18
CA VAL A 92 -1.52 1.37 0.53
C VAL A 92 -1.26 0.33 1.64
N ALA A 93 -0.22 -0.48 1.46
CA ALA A 93 0.23 -1.43 2.47
C ALA A 93 1.00 -0.73 3.60
N ALA A 94 0.73 -1.12 4.85
CA ALA A 94 1.36 -0.53 6.03
C ALA A 94 2.83 -0.95 6.26
N ASP A 95 3.42 -1.73 5.34
CA ASP A 95 4.76 -2.29 5.45
C ASP A 95 5.79 -1.63 4.53
N LEU A 96 5.50 -0.39 4.11
CA LEU A 96 6.35 0.44 3.25
C LEU A 96 6.97 1.59 4.07
N PRO A 97 7.93 1.31 4.98
CA PRO A 97 8.49 2.34 5.87
C PRO A 97 9.29 3.43 5.16
N LEU A 98 9.62 3.24 3.88
CA LEU A 98 10.32 4.23 3.05
C LEU A 98 9.37 5.07 2.20
N LEU A 99 8.06 4.86 2.31
CA LEU A 99 7.08 5.63 1.55
C LEU A 99 7.31 7.12 1.81
N ALA A 100 7.27 7.92 0.74
CA ALA A 100 7.48 9.36 0.80
C ALA A 100 6.37 10.08 0.00
N PRO A 101 6.04 11.34 0.35
CA PRO A 101 4.95 12.09 -0.28
C PRO A 101 5.04 12.12 -1.80
N GLY A 102 6.17 12.53 -2.37
CA GLY A 102 6.30 12.59 -3.83
C GLY A 102 6.24 11.22 -4.51
N ALA A 103 6.49 10.12 -3.82
CA ALA A 103 6.26 8.78 -4.38
C ALA A 103 4.76 8.46 -4.49
N VAL A 104 3.97 8.91 -3.52
CA VAL A 104 2.50 8.85 -3.55
C VAL A 104 1.99 9.77 -4.67
N ASP A 105 2.44 11.02 -4.71
CA ASP A 105 1.97 12.01 -5.71
C ASP A 105 2.28 11.56 -7.15
N ARG A 106 3.44 10.92 -7.38
CA ARG A 106 3.75 10.32 -8.69
C ARG A 106 2.81 9.19 -9.07
N VAL A 107 2.31 8.42 -8.10
CA VAL A 107 1.30 7.39 -8.36
C VAL A 107 -0.05 8.03 -8.65
N LEU A 108 -0.44 9.03 -7.87
CA LEU A 108 -1.68 9.78 -8.06
C LEU A 108 -1.71 10.46 -9.44
N ALA A 109 -0.61 11.08 -9.88
CA ALA A 109 -0.51 11.71 -11.20
C ALA A 109 -0.66 10.74 -12.38
N VAL A 110 -0.52 9.43 -12.15
CA VAL A 110 -0.74 8.38 -13.17
C VAL A 110 -2.15 7.81 -13.09
N HIS A 111 -2.83 7.94 -11.96
CA HIS A 111 -4.21 7.50 -11.81
C HIS A 111 -5.16 8.61 -12.26
N GLU A 112 -5.85 8.43 -13.38
CA GLU A 112 -6.81 9.41 -13.91
C GLU A 112 -8.12 9.49 -13.10
N GLY A 113 -8.20 8.82 -11.95
CA GLY A 113 -9.38 8.74 -11.08
C GLY A 113 -10.40 7.68 -11.51
N ASP A 114 -10.16 7.00 -12.62
CA ASP A 114 -11.00 5.94 -13.17
C ASP A 114 -10.25 4.60 -13.25
N GLY A 115 -11.01 3.51 -13.35
CA GLY A 115 -10.43 2.17 -13.54
C GLY A 115 -9.65 1.64 -12.35
N SER A 116 -8.89 0.55 -12.56
CA SER A 116 -7.99 0.02 -11.55
C SER A 116 -6.54 0.36 -11.90
N LEU A 117 -5.72 0.63 -10.89
CA LEU A 117 -4.29 0.86 -11.06
C LEU A 117 -3.51 -0.13 -10.19
N THR A 118 -2.64 -0.93 -10.82
CA THR A 118 -1.66 -1.75 -10.10
C THR A 118 -0.28 -1.10 -10.23
N VAL A 119 0.41 -0.89 -9.11
CA VAL A 119 1.78 -0.33 -9.09
C VAL A 119 2.77 -1.40 -8.68
N PRO A 120 3.33 -2.19 -9.61
CA PRO A 120 4.41 -3.11 -9.29
C PRO A 120 5.79 -2.48 -9.42
N VAL A 121 6.80 -3.13 -8.85
CA VAL A 121 8.22 -2.87 -9.11
C VAL A 121 8.91 -4.08 -9.76
N PRO A 122 10.02 -3.88 -10.49
CA PRO A 122 10.84 -4.99 -10.95
C PRO A 122 11.36 -5.84 -9.79
N VAL A 123 11.27 -7.16 -9.92
CA VAL A 123 11.91 -8.13 -9.01
C VAL A 123 13.42 -7.90 -8.95
N ALA A 124 14.03 -7.47 -10.06
CA ALA A 124 15.44 -7.12 -10.11
C ALA A 124 15.80 -5.93 -9.20
N LEU A 125 14.89 -4.97 -9.03
CA LEU A 125 15.07 -3.84 -8.13
C LEU A 125 15.07 -4.31 -6.66
N LYS A 126 14.07 -5.12 -6.26
CA LYS A 126 14.01 -5.71 -4.91
C LYS A 126 15.30 -6.48 -4.58
N ARG A 127 15.77 -7.32 -5.51
CA ARG A 127 17.03 -8.07 -5.36
C ARG A 127 18.26 -7.17 -5.25
N ARG A 128 18.32 -6.08 -6.03
CA ARG A 128 19.43 -5.12 -5.98
C ARG A 128 19.48 -4.37 -4.65
N LEU A 129 18.33 -4.09 -4.05
CA LEU A 129 18.23 -3.47 -2.73
C LEU A 129 18.49 -4.47 -1.59
N GLY A 130 18.51 -5.77 -1.88
CA GLY A 130 18.74 -6.81 -0.87
C GLY A 130 17.49 -7.19 -0.07
N VAL A 131 16.29 -6.81 -0.51
CA VAL A 131 15.03 -7.16 0.15
C VAL A 131 14.38 -8.40 -0.45
N GLY A 132 13.54 -9.06 0.34
CA GLY A 132 12.79 -10.24 -0.02
C GLY A 132 11.79 -10.03 -1.17
N VAL A 133 11.47 -11.13 -1.87
CA VAL A 133 10.44 -11.17 -2.93
C VAL A 133 9.37 -12.15 -2.50
N ASP A 134 8.40 -11.66 -1.73
CA ASP A 134 7.32 -12.48 -1.15
C ASP A 134 6.23 -12.88 -2.14
N SER A 135 6.03 -12.07 -3.17
CA SER A 135 4.99 -12.28 -4.16
C SER A 135 5.42 -11.70 -5.51
N ARG A 136 4.82 -12.21 -6.57
CA ARG A 136 5.03 -11.80 -7.95
C ARG A 136 3.68 -11.74 -8.65
N LEU A 137 3.56 -10.90 -9.67
CA LEU A 137 2.37 -10.90 -10.50
C LEU A 137 2.33 -12.19 -11.34
N GLU A 138 1.17 -12.83 -11.42
CA GLU A 138 0.99 -14.09 -12.16
C GLU A 138 1.27 -13.91 -13.66
N ALA A 139 0.68 -12.87 -14.26
CA ALA A 139 0.86 -12.54 -15.67
C ALA A 139 2.24 -11.94 -15.99
N ALA A 140 2.96 -11.44 -14.98
CA ALA A 140 4.26 -10.78 -15.15
C ALA A 140 5.22 -11.14 -14.00
N PRO A 141 5.78 -12.36 -13.97
CA PRO A 141 6.56 -12.85 -12.82
C PRO A 141 7.91 -12.13 -12.59
N HIS A 142 8.31 -11.26 -13.50
CA HIS A 142 9.46 -10.36 -13.33
C HIS A 142 9.10 -9.10 -12.53
N LEU A 143 7.83 -8.92 -12.18
CA LEU A 143 7.28 -7.81 -11.41
C LEU A 143 6.75 -8.33 -10.06
N ALA A 144 6.90 -7.52 -9.03
CA ALA A 144 6.39 -7.77 -7.69
C ALA A 144 5.42 -6.65 -7.29
N PRO A 145 4.26 -6.98 -6.69
CA PRO A 145 3.37 -5.95 -6.17
C PRO A 145 4.05 -5.19 -5.03
N THR A 146 3.73 -3.90 -4.94
CA THR A 146 4.21 -3.01 -3.87
C THR A 146 3.24 -2.96 -2.70
N GLY A 147 1.98 -3.29 -2.94
CA GLY A 147 0.89 -3.02 -2.01
C GLY A 147 0.28 -1.62 -2.17
N VAL A 148 0.66 -0.88 -3.22
CA VAL A 148 0.00 0.35 -3.66
C VAL A 148 -0.86 0.05 -4.89
N ASN A 149 -2.17 0.29 -4.80
CA ASN A 149 -3.11 0.09 -5.90
C ASN A 149 -4.22 1.16 -5.89
N GLY A 150 -4.63 1.63 -7.07
CA GLY A 150 -5.76 2.55 -7.25
C GLY A 150 -7.06 1.83 -7.60
N VAL A 151 -8.16 2.36 -7.11
CA VAL A 151 -9.53 1.94 -7.42
C VAL A 151 -10.33 3.20 -7.75
N GLY A 152 -10.67 3.36 -9.02
CA GLY A 152 -11.42 4.49 -9.54
C GLY A 152 -12.93 4.33 -9.40
N ASP A 153 -13.66 5.36 -9.85
CA ASP A 153 -15.11 5.38 -9.80
C ASP A 153 -15.72 4.40 -10.82
N ALA A 154 -16.63 3.54 -10.36
CA ALA A 154 -17.29 2.53 -11.18
C ALA A 154 -18.35 3.13 -12.14
N ASP A 155 -18.70 4.41 -11.99
CA ASP A 155 -19.86 5.02 -12.62
C ASP A 155 -19.65 5.63 -14.03
N SER A 156 -18.50 5.42 -14.67
CA SER A 156 -18.27 5.98 -16.02
C SER A 156 -18.92 5.19 -17.17
N ASP A 157 -19.38 3.94 -16.96
CA ASP A 157 -19.80 3.05 -18.06
C ASP A 157 -21.15 2.30 -17.84
N SER A 158 -22.09 2.89 -17.10
CA SER A 158 -23.45 2.31 -16.95
C SER A 158 -24.32 2.35 -18.23
N ASN A 159 -23.76 2.67 -19.40
CA ASN A 159 -24.49 2.72 -20.67
C ASN A 159 -24.01 1.72 -21.75
N SER A 160 -23.29 0.65 -21.39
CA SER A 160 -23.06 -0.48 -22.31
C SER A 160 -24.18 -1.51 -22.23
N THR A 161 -25.23 -1.25 -23.00
CA THR A 161 -26.35 -2.16 -23.27
C THR A 161 -25.83 -3.52 -23.77
N SER A 162 -26.37 -4.61 -23.22
CA SER A 162 -26.18 -6.01 -23.65
C SER A 162 -25.95 -6.19 -25.15
N THR A 163 -24.74 -6.64 -25.55
CA THR A 163 -24.43 -7.64 -26.60
C THR A 163 -22.95 -7.54 -26.99
N SER A 164 -22.08 -8.43 -26.51
CA SER A 164 -20.94 -8.99 -27.29
C SER A 164 -19.94 -9.74 -26.42
N ASN A 165 -19.64 -10.99 -26.81
CA ASN A 165 -18.46 -11.74 -26.38
C ASN A 165 -17.18 -10.95 -26.69
N THR A 166 -16.49 -10.46 -25.68
CA THR A 166 -15.06 -10.09 -25.77
C THR A 166 -14.43 -10.12 -24.39
N ASN A 167 -13.35 -10.90 -24.25
CA ASN A 167 -12.50 -10.93 -23.07
C ASN A 167 -11.69 -9.62 -22.98
N SER A 168 -11.81 -8.91 -21.84
CA SER A 168 -10.78 -8.14 -21.12
C SER A 168 -11.34 -6.83 -20.55
N ASN A 169 -11.34 -6.72 -19.22
CA ASN A 169 -11.56 -5.53 -18.42
C ASN A 169 -10.83 -4.31 -19.02
N GLN A 170 -11.58 -3.32 -19.49
CA GLN A 170 -11.04 -2.26 -20.35
C GLN A 170 -10.22 -1.18 -19.60
N ASN A 171 -10.22 -1.16 -18.26
CA ASN A 171 -9.56 -0.10 -17.46
C ASN A 171 -8.58 -0.62 -16.38
N ASP A 172 -8.01 -1.82 -16.54
CA ASP A 172 -6.94 -2.29 -15.63
C ASP A 172 -5.57 -1.75 -16.09
N THR A 173 -5.13 -0.66 -15.47
CA THR A 173 -3.84 0.00 -15.77
C THR A 173 -2.72 -0.55 -14.88
N MET A 174 -1.56 -0.79 -15.46
CA MET A 174 -0.35 -1.19 -14.73
C MET A 174 0.75 -0.16 -14.90
N HIS A 175 1.19 0.43 -13.78
CA HIS A 175 2.28 1.40 -13.76
C HIS A 175 3.52 0.81 -13.08
N VAL A 176 4.49 0.36 -13.88
CA VAL A 176 5.74 -0.20 -13.36
C VAL A 176 6.60 0.93 -12.78
N SER A 177 6.74 0.96 -11.47
CA SER A 177 7.60 1.93 -10.78
C SER A 177 9.01 1.39 -10.61
N TYR A 178 9.99 2.30 -10.72
CA TYR A 178 11.40 2.04 -10.42
C TYR A 178 11.85 2.77 -9.14
N ASP A 179 10.90 3.35 -8.41
CA ASP A 179 11.18 4.04 -7.16
C ASP A 179 11.55 3.04 -6.07
N PRO A 180 12.77 3.10 -5.51
CA PRO A 180 13.21 2.18 -4.46
C PRO A 180 12.33 2.25 -3.20
N ARG A 181 11.68 3.38 -2.93
CA ARG A 181 10.79 3.56 -1.78
C ARG A 181 9.55 2.67 -1.82
N LEU A 182 9.09 2.34 -3.03
CA LEU A 182 7.97 1.41 -3.26
C LEU A 182 8.44 -0.05 -3.31
N ALA A 183 9.75 -0.29 -3.38
CA ALA A 183 10.31 -1.63 -3.52
C ALA A 183 10.64 -2.31 -2.17
N VAL A 184 10.64 -1.58 -1.06
CA VAL A 184 11.04 -2.09 0.27
C VAL A 184 9.80 -2.37 1.12
N ASN A 185 9.19 -3.53 0.90
CA ASN A 185 8.19 -4.07 1.85
C ASN A 185 8.92 -4.80 2.96
N VAL A 186 8.65 -4.46 4.21
CA VAL A 186 9.28 -5.12 5.36
C VAL A 186 8.42 -6.31 5.82
N ASN A 187 8.88 -7.51 5.47
CA ASN A 187 8.24 -8.77 5.86
C ASN A 187 9.11 -9.62 6.78
N ARG A 188 10.42 -9.38 6.83
CA ARG A 188 11.42 -10.08 7.65
C ARG A 188 12.37 -9.07 8.30
N LEU A 189 13.10 -9.51 9.31
CA LEU A 189 14.14 -8.69 9.96
C LEU A 189 15.25 -8.25 8.99
N GLU A 190 15.53 -9.04 7.96
CA GLU A 190 16.49 -8.67 6.91
C GLU A 190 16.00 -7.47 6.10
N ASP A 191 14.70 -7.44 5.75
CA ASP A 191 14.08 -6.31 5.06
C ASP A 191 14.09 -5.06 5.95
N ALA A 192 13.84 -5.22 7.25
CA ALA A 192 13.88 -4.13 8.23
C ALA A 192 15.25 -3.47 8.29
N ARG A 193 16.33 -4.26 8.35
CA ARG A 193 17.72 -3.74 8.34
C ARG A 193 18.04 -2.96 7.07
N VAL A 194 17.54 -3.41 5.92
CA VAL A 194 17.69 -2.67 4.66
C VAL A 194 16.93 -1.35 4.71
N ALA A 195 15.69 -1.35 5.20
CA ALA A 195 14.91 -0.12 5.36
C ALA A 195 15.63 0.88 6.30
N GLU A 196 16.16 0.42 7.43
CA GLU A 196 16.94 1.25 8.36
C GLU A 196 18.17 1.86 7.68
N SER A 197 18.97 1.06 6.98
CA SER A 197 20.15 1.54 6.24
C SER A 197 19.79 2.60 5.19
N LEU A 198 18.69 2.41 4.45
CA LEU A 198 18.27 3.37 3.43
C LEU A 198 17.77 4.68 4.04
N LEU A 199 17.12 4.65 5.21
CA LEU A 199 16.76 5.86 5.96
C LEU A 199 18.01 6.61 6.44
N GLU A 200 19.03 5.90 6.92
CA GLU A 200 20.30 6.52 7.30
C GLU A 200 21.00 7.20 6.11
N GLU A 201 20.83 6.65 4.91
CA GLU A 201 21.30 7.25 3.65
C GLU A 201 20.41 8.39 3.13
N GLY A 202 19.27 8.67 3.79
CA GLY A 202 18.36 9.77 3.47
C GLY A 202 17.37 9.50 2.32
N PHE A 203 17.03 8.23 2.05
CA PHE A 203 16.06 7.86 0.99
C PHE A 203 14.64 8.39 1.22
N ASP A 204 14.29 8.74 2.45
CA ASP A 204 13.03 9.39 2.82
C ASP A 204 13.01 10.88 2.48
N ARG A 205 14.19 11.50 2.32
CA ARG A 205 14.30 12.93 2.05
C ARG A 205 14.09 13.20 0.57
N GLU A 206 13.14 14.09 0.27
CA GLU A 206 13.04 14.61 -1.09
C GLU A 206 14.27 15.46 -1.42
N VAL A 207 14.88 15.18 -2.58
CA VAL A 207 15.86 16.09 -3.17
C VAL A 207 15.10 17.33 -3.60
N ARG A 208 15.17 18.39 -2.78
CA ARG A 208 14.65 19.73 -3.10
C ARG A 208 15.35 20.32 -4.33
#